data_AF-A0A3N2BLN0-F1
#
_entry.id   AF-A0A3N2BLN0-F1
#
_cell.length_a   1.000
_cell.length_b   1.000
_cell.length_c   1.000
_cell.angle_alpha   90.00
_cell.angle_beta   90.00
_cell.angle_gamma   90.00
#
_symmetry.space_group_name_H-M   'P 1'
#
loop_
_entity.id
_entity.type
_entity.pdbx_description
1 polymer ?
#
loop_
_entity_poly.entity_id
_entity_poly.type
_entity_poly.pdbx_seq_one_letter_code
_entity_poly.pdbx_strand_id
1 'polypeptide(L)'
;MFKTLFEDPAEEVARLAAAPVGSTNHALSQLPVNILGPIQDLMIQLPDLGDDLPSFRAMVVVPYESYSHSRGEDRVFPVKRHNSSWTCIVVASSHPSYPVGGHRIIVPEAQLVRGTVRTFDVGSTLRLTDAS
;
A
#
# COMPACT_ATOMS: atom_id res chain seq x y z
N MET A 1 19.27 -25.06 11.29
CA MET A 1 18.86 -23.71 10.83
C MET A 1 17.71 -23.90 9.86
N PHE A 2 16.47 -23.64 10.27
CA PHE A 2 15.32 -23.74 9.37
C PHE A 2 15.29 -22.47 8.51
N LYS A 3 15.47 -22.62 7.20
CA LYS A 3 15.32 -21.52 6.24
C LYS A 3 13.82 -21.22 6.17
N THR A 4 13.42 -20.04 6.63
CA THR A 4 12.06 -19.55 6.41
C THR A 4 11.84 -19.45 4.91
N LEU A 5 10.98 -20.30 4.35
CA LEU A 5 10.56 -20.22 2.96
C LEU A 5 9.40 -19.22 2.92
N PHE A 6 9.50 -18.19 2.08
CA PHE A 6 8.38 -17.31 1.77
C PHE A 6 7.57 -17.91 0.63
N GLU A 7 6.29 -17.54 0.53
CA GLU A 7 5.49 -17.88 -0.66
C GLU A 7 6.16 -17.27 -1.89
N ASP A 8 6.02 -17.93 -3.03
CA ASP A 8 6.45 -17.36 -4.30
C ASP A 8 5.42 -16.32 -4.82
N PRO A 9 5.79 -15.48 -5.81
CA PRO A 9 4.85 -14.49 -6.34
C PRO A 9 3.56 -15.07 -6.94
N ALA A 10 3.60 -16.29 -7.50
CA ALA A 10 2.44 -16.92 -8.10
C ALA A 10 1.49 -17.46 -7.01
N GLU A 11 2.03 -18.01 -5.92
CA GLU A 11 1.30 -18.43 -4.73
C GLU A 11 0.59 -17.24 -4.06
N GLU A 12 1.27 -16.08 -3.96
CA GLU A 12 0.67 -14.85 -3.44
C GLU A 12 -0.54 -14.43 -4.29
N VAL A 13 -0.36 -14.38 -5.62
CA VAL A 13 -1.43 -14.00 -6.56
C VAL A 13 -2.60 -14.98 -6.46
N ALA A 14 -2.34 -16.29 -6.44
CA ALA A 14 -3.38 -17.30 -6.30
C ALA A 14 -4.15 -17.16 -4.98
N ARG A 15 -3.44 -16.90 -3.87
CA ARG A 15 -4.05 -16.67 -2.55
C ARG A 15 -4.95 -15.43 -2.54
N LEU A 16 -4.51 -14.34 -3.16
CA LEU A 16 -5.29 -13.10 -3.27
C LEU A 16 -6.51 -13.30 -4.18
N ALA A 17 -6.35 -14.00 -5.32
CA ALA A 17 -7.41 -14.28 -6.29
C ALA A 17 -8.52 -15.18 -5.74
N ALA A 18 -8.21 -16.02 -4.74
CA ALA A 18 -9.19 -16.84 -4.03
C ALA A 18 -10.19 -16.03 -3.19
N ALA A 19 -9.95 -14.74 -2.96
CA ALA A 19 -10.92 -13.86 -2.33
C ALA A 19 -12.12 -13.59 -3.28
N PRO A 20 -13.33 -13.31 -2.74
CA PRO A 20 -14.50 -13.01 -3.55
C PRO A 20 -14.27 -11.85 -4.54
N VAL A 21 -14.84 -11.97 -5.74
CA VAL A 21 -14.90 -10.88 -6.73
C VAL A 21 -15.54 -9.65 -6.07
N GLY A 22 -14.96 -8.47 -6.30
CA GLY A 22 -15.37 -7.23 -5.66
C GLY A 22 -14.70 -6.95 -4.31
N SER A 23 -13.85 -7.86 -3.81
CA SER A 23 -13.01 -7.58 -2.63
C SER A 23 -11.69 -6.90 -3.01
N THR A 24 -11.11 -6.14 -2.07
CA THR A 24 -9.78 -5.52 -2.21
C THR A 24 -8.71 -6.55 -2.55
N ASN A 25 -8.72 -7.71 -1.90
CA ASN A 25 -7.73 -8.77 -2.16
C ASN A 25 -7.84 -9.31 -3.59
N HIS A 26 -9.06 -9.53 -4.08
CA HIS A 26 -9.26 -9.97 -5.46
C HIS A 26 -8.81 -8.91 -6.48
N ALA A 27 -9.07 -7.63 -6.21
CA ALA A 27 -8.57 -6.55 -7.07
C ALA A 27 -7.03 -6.49 -7.08
N LEU A 28 -6.38 -6.64 -5.91
CA LEU A 28 -4.93 -6.63 -5.79
C LEU A 28 -4.25 -7.82 -6.48
N SER A 29 -4.93 -8.97 -6.62
CA SER A 29 -4.37 -10.13 -7.32
C SER A 29 -4.13 -9.87 -8.81
N GLN A 30 -4.83 -8.89 -9.38
CA GLN A 30 -4.72 -8.52 -10.80
C GLN A 30 -3.63 -7.46 -11.06
N LEU A 31 -3.04 -6.89 -10.01
CA LEU A 31 -2.07 -5.81 -10.11
C LEU A 31 -0.64 -6.32 -9.90
N PRO A 32 0.34 -5.83 -10.68
CA PRO A 32 1.74 -6.19 -10.50
C PRO A 32 2.32 -5.58 -9.23
N VAL A 33 3.26 -6.29 -8.61
CA VAL A 33 4.12 -5.72 -7.57
C VAL A 33 5.12 -4.77 -8.21
N ASN A 34 5.08 -3.49 -7.84
CA ASN A 34 5.90 -2.43 -8.42
C ASN A 34 7.10 -2.07 -7.54
N ILE A 35 7.00 -2.28 -6.22
CA ILE A 35 8.04 -1.91 -5.25
C ILE A 35 8.65 -3.19 -4.68
N LEU A 36 9.92 -3.43 -5.02
CA LEU A 36 10.65 -4.64 -4.61
C LEU A 36 11.56 -4.41 -3.39
N GLY A 37 11.71 -3.16 -2.96
CA GLY A 37 12.57 -2.73 -1.85
C GLY A 37 11.79 -2.36 -0.59
N PRO A 38 12.47 -1.79 0.43
CA PRO A 38 11.81 -1.28 1.62
C PRO A 38 10.83 -0.18 1.25
N ILE A 39 9.61 -0.26 1.79
CA ILE A 39 8.56 0.72 1.52
C ILE A 39 8.53 1.88 2.52
N GLN A 40 9.19 1.72 3.67
CA GLN A 40 9.22 2.71 4.73
C GLN A 40 9.72 4.07 4.22
N ASP A 41 9.04 5.13 4.64
CA ASP A 41 9.32 6.53 4.31
C ASP A 41 9.21 6.87 2.80
N LEU A 42 8.75 5.94 1.96
CA LEU A 42 8.44 6.23 0.56
C LEU A 42 7.09 6.94 0.43
N MET A 43 7.04 7.93 -0.46
CA MET A 43 5.77 8.50 -0.90
C MET A 43 5.14 7.58 -1.94
N ILE A 44 4.06 6.92 -1.57
CA ILE A 44 3.40 5.90 -2.39
C ILE A 44 1.99 6.38 -2.73
N GLN A 45 1.72 6.56 -4.02
CA GLN A 45 0.36 6.67 -4.50
C GLN A 45 -0.29 5.28 -4.46
N LEU A 46 -1.41 5.16 -3.75
CA LEU A 46 -2.17 3.92 -3.65
C LEU A 46 -2.78 3.56 -5.02
N PRO A 47 -2.86 2.25 -5.36
CA PRO A 47 -3.48 1.82 -6.60
C PRO A 47 -4.97 2.17 -6.62
N ASP A 48 -5.48 2.50 -7.81
CA ASP A 48 -6.90 2.65 -8.05
C ASP A 48 -7.53 1.26 -8.16
N LEU A 49 -8.40 0.92 -7.21
CA LEU A 49 -9.05 -0.39 -7.13
C LEU A 49 -10.48 -0.38 -7.69
N GLY A 50 -10.90 0.73 -8.30
CA GLY A 50 -12.25 0.92 -8.84
C GLY A 50 -13.23 1.57 -7.85
N ASP A 51 -14.42 1.90 -8.35
CA ASP A 51 -15.44 2.70 -7.63
C ASP A 51 -16.21 1.91 -6.55
N ASP A 52 -16.23 0.57 -6.65
CA ASP A 52 -16.97 -0.31 -5.73
C ASP A 52 -16.20 -0.66 -4.44
N LEU A 53 -14.93 -0.29 -4.37
CA LEU A 53 -14.06 -0.45 -3.21
C LEU A 53 -13.78 0.90 -2.58
N PRO A 54 -13.29 0.98 -1.31
CA PRO A 54 -12.83 2.23 -0.73
C PRO A 54 -11.83 2.88 -1.69
N SER A 55 -12.31 3.87 -2.44
CA SER A 55 -11.59 4.46 -3.55
C SER A 55 -10.58 5.42 -2.96
N PHE A 56 -9.39 4.91 -2.63
CA PHE A 56 -8.24 5.73 -2.27
C PHE A 56 -7.60 6.37 -3.52
N ARG A 57 -8.43 6.64 -4.55
CA ARG A 57 -8.01 7.16 -5.84
C ARG A 57 -7.24 8.46 -5.61
N ALA A 58 -6.04 8.49 -6.20
CA ALA A 58 -5.09 9.60 -6.07
C ALA A 58 -4.63 9.94 -4.63
N MET A 59 -4.78 9.02 -3.68
CA MET A 59 -4.19 9.18 -2.35
C MET A 59 -2.70 8.84 -2.38
N VAL A 60 -1.88 9.76 -1.86
CA VAL A 60 -0.45 9.56 -1.63
C VAL A 60 -0.21 9.46 -0.14
N VAL A 61 0.50 8.41 0.26
CA VAL A 61 0.76 8.09 1.66
C VAL A 61 2.25 7.84 1.91
N VAL A 62 2.66 8.00 3.16
CA VAL A 62 4.01 7.65 3.64
C VAL A 62 3.88 6.62 4.76
N PRO A 63 4.28 5.35 4.54
CA PRO A 63 4.26 4.31 5.57
C PRO A 63 5.44 4.50 6.54
N TYR A 64 5.18 4.45 7.85
CA TYR A 64 6.22 4.70 8.86
C TYR A 64 6.31 3.64 9.97
N GLU A 65 5.25 2.86 10.20
CA GLU A 65 5.21 1.82 11.24
C GLU A 65 4.51 0.58 10.70
N SER A 66 5.07 -0.61 10.95
CA SER A 66 4.56 -1.88 10.42
C SER A 66 4.02 -2.80 11.52
N TYR A 67 2.93 -3.48 11.23
CA TYR A 67 2.34 -4.54 12.04
C TYR A 67 2.33 -5.84 11.25
N SER A 68 3.13 -6.81 11.67
CA SER A 68 3.08 -8.15 11.10
C SER A 68 1.86 -8.88 11.65
N HIS A 69 1.02 -9.45 10.78
CA HIS A 69 -0.03 -10.35 11.25
C HIS A 69 0.64 -11.62 11.77
N SER A 70 0.58 -11.84 13.09
CA SER A 70 1.28 -12.92 13.77
C SER A 70 0.86 -14.30 13.24
N ARG A 71 1.85 -15.20 13.24
CA ARG A 71 1.72 -16.61 12.87
C ARG A 71 0.76 -17.30 13.85
N GLY A 72 -0.29 -17.96 13.36
CA GLY A 72 -0.91 -19.04 14.13
C GLY A 72 0.14 -20.14 14.30
N GLU A 73 0.43 -20.58 15.53
CA GLU A 73 1.65 -21.31 15.92
C GLU A 73 1.98 -22.59 15.15
N ASP A 74 1.09 -23.11 14.31
CA ASP A 74 1.36 -24.28 13.48
C ASP A 74 1.45 -23.91 12.00
N ARG A 75 2.59 -24.24 11.38
CA ARG A 75 2.66 -25.04 10.13
C ARG A 75 3.99 -24.92 9.38
N VAL A 76 4.23 -25.99 8.63
CA VAL A 76 5.26 -26.31 7.62
C VAL A 76 5.11 -25.48 6.32
N PHE A 77 4.15 -24.55 6.24
CA PHE A 77 3.86 -23.79 5.02
C PHE A 77 4.77 -22.56 4.86
N PRO A 78 5.02 -22.14 3.60
CA PRO A 78 5.74 -20.91 3.34
C PRO A 78 5.06 -19.68 3.95
N VAL A 79 5.86 -18.72 4.39
CA VAL A 79 5.42 -17.45 4.99
C VAL A 79 4.78 -16.59 3.90
N LYS A 80 3.56 -16.13 4.15
CA LYS A 80 2.85 -15.21 3.25
C LYS A 80 3.67 -13.95 3.00
N ARG A 81 3.84 -13.59 1.73
CA ARG A 81 4.41 -12.34 1.27
C ARG A 81 3.42 -11.23 1.56
N HIS A 82 3.96 -10.05 1.85
CA HIS A 82 3.20 -8.83 2.05
C HIS A 82 2.05 -8.98 3.06
N ASN A 83 2.30 -9.77 4.11
CA ASN A 83 1.34 -10.11 5.17
C ASN A 83 1.45 -9.18 6.38
N SER A 84 1.92 -7.95 6.16
CA SER A 84 1.89 -6.89 7.16
C SER A 84 0.87 -5.82 6.78
N SER A 85 0.51 -5.00 7.76
CA SER A 85 -0.19 -3.73 7.56
C SER A 85 0.69 -2.61 8.06
N TRP A 86 0.58 -1.43 7.48
CA TRP A 86 1.37 -0.27 7.86
C TRP A 86 0.47 0.87 8.32
N THR A 87 0.89 1.59 9.36
CA THR A 87 0.37 2.93 9.58
C THR A 87 1.02 3.87 8.58
N CYS A 88 0.17 4.58 7.85
CA CYS A 88 0.58 5.51 6.81
C CYS A 88 0.03 6.91 7.10
N ILE A 89 0.84 7.93 6.81
CA ILE A 89 0.43 9.33 6.86
C ILE A 89 -0.05 9.75 5.47
N VAL A 90 -1.25 10.31 5.38
CA VAL A 90 -1.78 10.89 4.12
C VAL A 90 -1.11 12.24 3.86
N VAL A 91 -0.40 12.33 2.74
CA VAL A 91 0.33 13.55 2.30
C VAL A 91 -0.32 14.24 1.12
N ALA A 92 -1.12 13.52 0.32
CA ALA A 92 -1.99 14.09 -0.70
C ALA A 92 -3.25 13.22 -0.85
N SER A 93 -4.40 13.82 -1.07
CA SER A 93 -5.66 13.10 -1.26
C SER A 93 -6.68 14.02 -1.92
N SER A 94 -7.42 13.48 -2.90
CA SER A 94 -8.63 14.09 -3.45
C SER A 94 -9.90 13.58 -2.78
N HIS A 95 -9.79 12.67 -1.81
CA HIS A 95 -10.93 12.05 -1.16
C HIS A 95 -11.41 12.91 0.03
N PRO A 96 -12.70 13.32 0.08
CA PRO A 96 -13.21 14.27 1.08
C PRO A 96 -13.10 13.75 2.52
N SER A 97 -13.23 12.43 2.73
CA SER A 97 -13.08 11.80 4.06
C SER A 97 -11.63 11.69 4.56
N TYR A 98 -10.64 11.98 3.71
CA TYR A 98 -9.22 11.88 4.05
C TYR A 98 -8.50 13.17 3.65
N PRO A 99 -8.76 14.29 4.35
CA PRO A 99 -8.14 15.55 4.03
C PRO A 99 -6.63 15.50 4.26
N VAL A 100 -5.89 16.29 3.47
CA VAL A 100 -4.45 16.48 3.62
C VAL A 100 -4.17 17.16 4.97
N GLY A 101 -3.19 16.67 5.72
CA GLY A 101 -2.84 17.25 7.02
C GLY A 101 -2.42 16.24 8.09
N GLY A 102 -1.79 15.12 7.71
CA GLY A 102 -1.25 14.18 8.70
C GLY A 102 -2.24 13.11 9.17
N HIS A 103 -3.34 12.89 8.45
CA HIS A 103 -4.27 11.80 8.76
C HIS A 103 -3.57 10.45 8.69
N ARG A 104 -3.80 9.62 9.71
CA ARG A 104 -3.21 8.28 9.80
C ARG A 104 -4.23 7.25 9.36
N ILE A 105 -3.83 6.38 8.45
CA ILE A 105 -4.63 5.26 7.98
C ILE A 105 -3.80 3.97 8.08
N ILE A 106 -4.49 2.83 8.10
CA ILE A 106 -3.85 1.52 8.02
C ILE A 106 -3.99 1.00 6.60
N VAL A 107 -2.87 0.66 5.97
CA VAL A 107 -2.83 0.13 4.60
C VAL A 107 -2.14 -1.23 4.59
N PRO A 108 -2.74 -2.28 3.98
CA PRO A 108 -2.07 -3.55 3.78
C PRO A 108 -0.80 -3.39 2.94
N GLU A 109 0.27 -4.09 3.31
CA GLU A 109 1.53 -4.07 2.56
C GLU A 109 1.32 -4.49 1.10
N ALA A 110 0.46 -5.48 0.86
CA ALA A 110 0.11 -5.95 -0.48
C ALA A 110 -0.44 -4.84 -1.39
N GLN A 111 -1.12 -3.84 -0.82
CA GLN A 111 -1.60 -2.66 -1.53
C GLN A 111 -0.49 -1.63 -1.76
N LEU A 112 0.38 -1.41 -0.77
CA LEU A 112 1.51 -0.48 -0.86
C LEU A 112 2.51 -0.89 -1.94
N VAL A 113 2.92 -2.16 -1.97
CA VAL A 113 3.92 -2.63 -2.94
C VAL A 113 3.41 -2.64 -4.39
N ARG A 114 2.09 -2.55 -4.58
CA ARG A 114 1.40 -2.41 -5.88
C ARG A 114 1.08 -0.96 -6.22
N GLY A 115 1.41 -0.01 -5.34
CA GLY A 115 1.30 1.42 -5.58
C GLY A 115 2.35 1.96 -6.54
N THR A 116 2.35 3.27 -6.74
CA THR A 116 3.35 3.99 -7.55
C THR A 116 4.16 4.92 -6.66
N VAL A 117 5.48 4.79 -6.65
CA VAL A 117 6.35 5.73 -5.92
C VAL A 117 6.27 7.12 -6.57
N ARG A 118 6.07 8.14 -5.75
CA ARG A 118 6.05 9.54 -6.15
C ARG A 118 7.23 10.29 -5.54
N THR A 119 7.71 11.28 -6.27
CA THR A 119 8.67 12.27 -5.78
C THR A 119 8.02 13.63 -5.97
N PHE A 120 7.92 14.42 -4.91
CA PHE A 120 7.57 15.84 -5.07
C PHE A 120 8.86 16.63 -5.21
N ASP A 121 8.97 17.41 -6.28
CA ASP A 121 9.98 18.45 -6.36
C ASP A 121 9.57 19.58 -5.41
N VAL A 122 10.32 19.76 -4.33
CA VAL A 122 10.14 20.88 -3.37
C VAL A 122 10.56 22.23 -4.00
N GLY A 123 10.91 22.26 -5.29
CA GLY A 123 11.46 23.44 -5.99
C GLY A 123 10.46 24.27 -6.80
N SER A 124 9.23 23.81 -7.01
CA SER A 124 8.25 24.51 -7.85
C SER A 124 6.92 24.65 -7.13
N THR A 125 6.76 25.77 -6.41
CA THR A 125 5.53 26.58 -6.27
C THR A 125 5.55 27.35 -4.94
N LEU A 126 6.48 28.30 -4.83
CA LEU A 126 6.25 29.53 -4.08
C LEU A 126 6.67 30.69 -4.98
N ARG A 127 5.94 30.89 -6.08
CA ARG A 127 5.76 32.26 -6.58
C ARG A 127 4.58 32.82 -5.81
N LEU A 128 4.88 33.37 -4.63
CA LEU A 128 4.07 34.43 -4.06
C LEU A 128 3.99 35.52 -5.13
N THR A 129 2.88 35.54 -5.86
CA THR A 129 2.49 36.74 -6.58
C THR A 129 2.11 37.76 -5.52
N ASP A 130 3.11 38.55 -5.11
CA ASP A 130 2.86 39.91 -4.69
C ASP A 130 2.25 40.62 -5.89
N ALA A 131 0.97 40.95 -5.79
CA ALA A 131 0.32 41.92 -6.65
C ALA A 131 -0.46 42.87 -5.75
N SER A 132 0.13 44.05 -5.65
CA SER A 132 -0.26 45.29 -4.99
C SER A 132 -1.71 45.72 -5.21
#